data_AF-A0A7S2FDW9-F1
#
_entry.id   AF-A0A7S2FDW9-F1
#
_cell.length_a   1.000
_cell.length_b   1.000
_cell.length_c   1.000
_cell.angle_alpha   90.00
_cell.angle_beta   90.00
_cell.angle_gamma   90.00
#
_symmetry.space_group_name_H-M   'P 1'
#
loop_
_entity.id
_entity.type
_entity.pdbx_description
1 polymer ?
#
loop_
_entity_poly.entity_id
_entity_poly.type
_entity_poly.pdbx_seq_one_letter_code
_entity_poly.pdbx_strand_id
1 'polypeptide(L)'
;NTDVVAPAAADPQAWVLKPQREGGGNNFYGDGLAEKLKSATAEELDAYILMERIRPASQASWMLRSARPTRVQETLQELGVYSASLTYDGQAIKDMTLDGGGELDRAVSGSALGHLLRTKAATSDEGGVAAGFSV
;
A
#
# COMPACT_ATOMS: atom_id res chain seq x y z
N ASN A 1 13.24 15.16 14.97
CA ASN A 1 12.99 13.88 14.26
C ASN A 1 13.40 12.65 15.07
N THR A 2 14.22 12.79 16.12
CA THR A 2 14.74 11.67 16.94
C THR A 2 13.71 11.01 17.87
N ASP A 3 12.65 11.73 18.23
CA ASP A 3 11.70 11.30 19.28
C ASP A 3 10.92 10.03 18.94
N VAL A 4 10.81 9.68 17.65
CA VAL A 4 10.11 8.46 17.19
C VAL A 4 11.04 7.31 16.80
N VAL A 5 12.34 7.59 16.58
CA VAL A 5 13.31 6.58 16.12
C VAL A 5 13.62 5.56 17.21
N ALA A 6 13.95 6.02 18.42
CA ALA A 6 14.28 5.13 19.53
C ALA A 6 13.07 4.25 19.97
N PRO A 7 11.84 4.81 20.11
CA PRO A 7 10.66 3.99 20.35
C PRO A 7 10.38 2.97 19.24
N ALA A 8 10.54 3.35 17.97
CA ALA A 8 10.32 2.45 16.85
C ALA A 8 11.37 1.34 16.74
N ALA A 9 12.62 1.62 17.10
CA ALA A 9 13.66 0.61 17.18
C ALA A 9 13.49 -0.35 18.38
N ALA A 10 12.76 0.06 19.42
CA ALA A 10 12.43 -0.75 20.59
C ALA A 10 11.21 -1.66 20.38
N ASP A 11 10.20 -1.20 19.63
CA ASP A 11 9.05 -2.02 19.19
C ASP A 11 8.91 -2.00 17.65
N PRO A 12 9.81 -2.65 16.91
CA PRO A 12 9.81 -2.59 15.45
C PRO A 12 8.61 -3.31 14.81
N GLN A 13 7.85 -4.09 15.57
CA GLN A 13 6.65 -4.77 15.09
C GLN A 13 5.44 -3.83 15.00
N ALA A 14 5.50 -2.66 15.65
CA ALA A 14 4.47 -1.64 15.57
C ALA A 14 4.64 -0.69 14.38
N TRP A 15 5.73 -0.81 13.60
CA TRP A 15 6.07 0.16 12.57
C TRP A 15 6.43 -0.49 11.24
N VAL A 16 6.36 0.33 10.19
CA VAL A 16 6.86 0.05 8.85
C VAL A 16 7.69 1.26 8.41
N LEU A 17 8.92 1.02 7.96
CA LEU A 17 9.79 2.06 7.42
C LEU A 17 9.76 1.97 5.90
N LYS A 18 9.32 3.04 5.24
CA LYS A 18 9.06 3.07 3.80
C LYS A 18 10.01 4.02 3.09
N PRO A 19 10.80 3.56 2.10
CA PRO A 19 11.53 4.46 1.23
C PRO A 19 10.59 5.11 0.21
N GLN A 20 11.06 6.14 -0.49
CA GLN A 20 10.35 6.77 -1.61
C GLN A 20 10.37 5.89 -2.89
N ARG A 21 9.75 4.70 -2.83
CA ARG A 21 9.68 3.73 -3.94
C ARG A 21 8.28 3.13 -4.09
N GLU A 22 7.96 2.73 -5.31
CA GLU A 22 6.69 2.13 -5.70
C GLU A 22 6.84 0.63 -6.06
N GLY A 23 5.71 -0.08 -6.18
CA GLY A 23 5.65 -1.44 -6.74
C GLY A 23 5.83 -2.60 -5.75
N GLY A 24 5.94 -2.31 -4.45
CA GLY A 24 6.10 -3.31 -3.38
C GLY A 24 7.53 -3.85 -3.25
N GLY A 25 7.83 -4.54 -2.14
CA GLY A 25 9.13 -5.18 -1.90
C GLY A 25 10.24 -4.27 -1.37
N ASN A 26 9.95 -3.02 -1.01
CA ASN A 26 10.97 -2.04 -0.61
C ASN A 26 10.91 -1.66 0.88
N ASN A 27 9.87 -2.11 1.60
CA ASN A 27 9.64 -1.68 2.97
C ASN A 27 10.48 -2.49 3.95
N PHE A 28 10.83 -1.89 5.07
CA PHE A 28 11.49 -2.58 6.18
C PHE A 28 10.48 -2.84 7.30
N TYR A 29 10.53 -4.04 7.85
CA TYR A 29 9.66 -4.54 8.91
C TYR A 29 10.51 -5.21 9.99
N GLY A 30 10.00 -5.25 11.23
CA GLY A 30 10.60 -6.04 12.31
C GLY A 30 12.10 -5.78 12.46
N ASP A 31 12.90 -6.84 12.51
CA ASP A 31 14.34 -6.74 12.74
C ASP A 31 15.04 -5.90 11.67
N GLY A 32 14.64 -6.00 10.40
CA GLY A 32 15.20 -5.19 9.32
C GLY A 32 14.91 -3.70 9.48
N LEU A 33 13.76 -3.34 10.05
CA LEU A 33 13.46 -1.96 10.43
C LEU A 33 14.37 -1.51 11.58
N ALA A 34 14.48 -2.33 12.63
CA ALA A 34 15.29 -2.00 13.81
C ALA A 34 16.78 -1.82 13.44
N GLU A 35 17.32 -2.70 12.60
CA GLU A 35 18.69 -2.59 12.08
C GLU A 35 18.86 -1.30 11.27
N LYS A 36 17.92 -1.02 10.35
CA LYS A 36 18.00 0.17 9.50
C LYS A 36 17.96 1.47 10.32
N LEU A 37 17.10 1.55 11.33
CA LEU A 37 17.01 2.71 12.23
C LEU A 37 18.26 2.91 13.09
N LYS A 38 18.93 1.82 13.48
CA LYS A 38 20.16 1.89 14.29
C LYS A 38 21.40 2.23 13.47
N SER A 39 21.46 1.79 12.21
CA SER A 39 22.64 1.95 11.37
C SER A 39 22.65 3.23 10.53
N ALA A 40 21.47 3.78 10.22
CA ALA A 40 21.36 4.91 9.30
C ALA A 40 21.73 6.25 9.97
N THR A 41 22.36 7.15 9.20
CA THR A 41 22.57 8.53 9.64
C THR A 41 21.27 9.34 9.58
N ALA A 42 21.25 10.52 10.19
CA ALA A 42 20.09 11.41 10.12
C ALA A 42 19.73 11.77 8.67
N GLU A 43 20.74 12.04 7.84
CA GLU A 43 20.58 12.38 6.42
C GLU A 43 20.05 11.19 5.61
N GLU A 44 20.48 9.96 5.93
CA GLU A 44 19.95 8.77 5.27
C GLU A 44 18.48 8.51 5.64
N LEU A 45 18.07 8.85 6.87
CA LEU A 45 16.70 8.69 7.34
C LEU A 45 15.71 9.64 6.63
N ASP A 46 16.17 10.77 6.08
CA ASP A 46 15.33 11.70 5.31
C ASP A 46 14.75 11.05 4.02
N ALA A 47 15.34 9.95 3.55
CA ALA A 47 14.82 9.18 2.42
C ALA A 47 13.63 8.28 2.78
N TYR A 48 13.22 8.24 4.06
CA TYR A 48 12.21 7.32 4.57
C TYR A 48 11.08 8.04 5.31
N ILE A 49 9.92 7.37 5.36
CA ILE A 49 8.85 7.70 6.30
C ILE A 49 8.64 6.52 7.26
N LEU A 50 8.42 6.85 8.53
CA LEU A 50 8.01 5.88 9.53
C LEU A 50 6.49 5.90 9.63
N MET A 51 5.85 4.74 9.48
CA MET A 51 4.41 4.58 9.51
C MET A 51 4.02 3.55 10.57
N GLU A 52 2.97 3.83 11.34
CA GLU A 52 2.38 2.84 12.23
C GLU A 52 1.84 1.65 11.42
N ARG A 53 2.14 0.43 11.87
CA ARG A 53 1.72 -0.79 11.21
C ARG A 53 0.24 -1.05 11.49
N ILE A 54 -0.58 -1.00 10.43
CA ILE A 54 -1.99 -1.38 10.51
C ILE A 54 -2.08 -2.90 10.74
N ARG A 55 -2.88 -3.32 11.73
CA ARG A 55 -3.10 -4.72 12.12
C ARG A 55 -4.58 -5.11 11.92
N PRO A 56 -5.00 -5.43 10.69
CA PRO A 56 -6.39 -5.82 10.45
C PRO A 56 -6.66 -7.23 10.99
N ALA A 57 -7.93 -7.55 11.24
CA ALA A 57 -8.33 -8.91 11.59
C ALA A 57 -8.02 -9.87 10.44
N SER A 58 -7.46 -11.04 10.76
CA SER A 58 -7.23 -12.09 9.77
C SER A 58 -8.50 -12.85 9.47
N GLN A 59 -8.54 -13.45 8.28
CA GLN A 59 -9.62 -14.31 7.85
C GLN A 59 -9.07 -15.54 7.13
N ALA A 60 -9.67 -16.70 7.41
CA ALA A 60 -9.38 -17.93 6.69
C ALA A 60 -9.84 -17.78 5.23
N SER A 61 -8.95 -18.00 4.27
CA SER A 61 -9.29 -17.96 2.84
C SER A 61 -8.50 -18.98 2.04
N TRP A 62 -9.08 -19.43 0.93
CA TRP A 62 -8.40 -20.25 -0.06
C TRP A 62 -7.59 -19.36 -0.98
N MET A 63 -6.27 -19.60 -1.06
CA MET A 63 -5.41 -18.91 -2.02
C MET A 63 -5.05 -19.86 -3.16
N LEU A 64 -5.55 -19.57 -4.36
CA LEU A 64 -5.25 -20.31 -5.58
C LEU A 64 -4.11 -19.65 -6.33
N ARG A 65 -3.01 -20.38 -6.56
CA ARG A 65 -1.87 -19.93 -7.36
C ARG A 65 -1.42 -21.07 -8.26
N SER A 66 -1.14 -20.74 -9.53
CA SER A 66 -0.64 -21.72 -10.49
C SER A 66 0.61 -22.44 -9.95
N ALA A 67 0.66 -23.75 -10.16
CA ALA A 67 1.74 -24.62 -9.71
C ALA A 67 2.03 -24.63 -8.20
N ARG A 68 1.07 -24.23 -7.34
CA ARG A 68 1.18 -24.40 -5.88
C ARG A 68 -0.05 -25.12 -5.31
N PRO A 69 0.13 -25.99 -4.28
CA PRO A 69 -0.99 -26.61 -3.59
C PRO A 69 -1.93 -25.56 -3.01
N THR A 70 -3.23 -25.68 -3.28
CA THR A 70 -4.25 -24.83 -2.68
C THR A 70 -4.46 -25.25 -1.23
N ARG A 71 -4.42 -24.29 -0.31
CA ARG A 71 -4.70 -24.52 1.11
C ARG A 71 -5.49 -23.36 1.69
N VAL A 72 -6.31 -23.67 2.69
CA VAL A 72 -6.85 -22.65 3.59
C VAL A 72 -5.71 -22.10 4.42
N GLN A 73 -5.64 -20.77 4.53
CA GLN A 73 -4.70 -20.10 5.40
C GLN A 73 -5.28 -18.78 5.89
N GLU A 74 -4.72 -18.27 6.99
CA GLU A 74 -5.02 -16.92 7.47
C GLU A 74 -4.51 -15.89 6.47
N THR A 75 -5.38 -14.94 6.13
CA THR A 75 -5.12 -13.90 5.16
C THR A 75 -5.49 -12.52 5.69
N LEU A 76 -4.84 -11.50 5.12
CA LEU A 76 -5.13 -10.09 5.35
C LEU A 76 -5.53 -9.46 4.01
N GLN A 77 -6.44 -8.50 4.08
CA GLN A 77 -6.99 -7.81 2.92
C GLN A 77 -6.59 -6.34 2.90
N GLU A 78 -6.32 -5.84 1.69
CA GLU A 78 -6.00 -4.45 1.42
C GLU A 78 -6.95 -3.92 0.33
N LEU A 79 -7.85 -3.00 0.72
CA LEU A 79 -8.83 -2.39 -0.18
C LEU A 79 -8.21 -1.16 -0.86
N GLY A 80 -8.09 -1.21 -2.18
CA GLY A 80 -7.83 -0.06 -3.03
C GLY A 80 -9.13 0.44 -3.65
N VAL A 81 -9.33 1.76 -3.64
CA VAL A 81 -10.46 2.42 -4.32
C VAL A 81 -9.91 3.28 -5.45
N TYR A 82 -10.38 3.05 -6.67
CA TYR A 82 -9.94 3.80 -7.84
C TYR A 82 -10.72 5.10 -7.95
N SER A 83 -10.02 6.17 -8.29
CA SER A 83 -10.59 7.45 -8.68
C SER A 83 -9.81 8.00 -9.88
N ALA A 84 -10.45 8.87 -10.66
CA ALA A 84 -9.77 9.65 -11.69
C ALA A 84 -10.08 11.13 -11.48
N SER A 85 -9.09 11.96 -11.79
CA SER A 85 -9.21 13.42 -11.77
C SER A 85 -8.55 13.99 -13.02
N LEU A 86 -9.27 14.85 -13.74
CA LEU A 86 -8.70 15.62 -14.85
C LEU A 86 -8.69 17.11 -14.51
N THR A 87 -7.53 17.74 -14.65
CA THR A 87 -7.33 19.16 -14.36
C THR A 87 -6.63 19.86 -15.52
N TYR A 88 -7.03 21.10 -15.81
CA TYR A 88 -6.34 22.00 -16.73
C TYR A 88 -6.12 23.35 -16.05
N ASP A 89 -4.88 23.84 -16.08
CA ASP A 89 -4.47 25.09 -15.43
C ASP A 89 -4.89 25.18 -13.93
N GLY A 90 -4.68 24.09 -13.19
CA GLY A 90 -5.05 23.98 -11.78
C GLY A 90 -6.56 23.89 -11.51
N GLN A 91 -7.40 23.89 -12.54
CA GLN A 91 -8.85 23.76 -12.40
C GLN A 91 -9.33 22.37 -12.81
N ALA A 92 -10.20 21.77 -11.99
CA ALA A 92 -10.86 20.52 -12.34
C ALA A 92 -11.77 20.73 -13.55
N ILE A 93 -11.63 19.88 -14.56
CA ILE A 93 -12.53 19.84 -15.71
C ILE A 93 -13.79 19.10 -15.26
N LYS A 94 -14.89 19.85 -15.12
CA LYS A 94 -16.16 19.32 -14.57
C LYS A 94 -17.10 18.80 -15.65
N ASP A 95 -16.96 19.32 -16.86
CA ASP A 95 -17.81 19.03 -18.01
C ASP A 95 -16.90 18.59 -19.16
N MET A 96 -16.98 17.31 -19.55
CA MET A 96 -16.36 16.81 -20.77
C MET A 96 -17.44 16.28 -21.70
N THR A 97 -17.60 16.95 -22.84
CA THR A 97 -18.38 16.43 -23.96
C THR A 97 -17.48 15.50 -24.76
N LEU A 98 -17.88 14.23 -24.89
CA LEU A 98 -17.20 13.31 -25.80
C LEU A 98 -17.59 13.65 -27.25
N ASP A 99 -16.65 13.55 -28.19
CA ASP A 99 -16.94 13.61 -29.63
C ASP A 99 -17.92 12.47 -29.97
N GLY A 100 -19.21 12.81 -30.10
CA GLY A 100 -20.32 11.85 -30.14
C GLY A 100 -21.55 12.25 -29.30
N GLY A 101 -21.49 13.36 -28.56
CA GLY A 101 -22.65 13.92 -27.85
C GLY A 101 -22.97 13.24 -26.52
N GLY A 102 -22.09 12.37 -26.04
CA GLY A 102 -22.17 11.84 -24.68
C GLY A 102 -21.63 12.86 -23.67
N GLU A 103 -22.41 13.17 -22.65
CA GLU A 103 -21.89 13.84 -21.46
C GLU A 103 -21.11 12.79 -20.64
N LEU A 104 -19.83 13.06 -20.37
CA LEU A 104 -19.15 12.30 -19.33
C LEU A 104 -19.75 12.80 -18.00
N ASP A 105 -20.57 11.95 -17.38
CA ASP A 105 -21.22 12.23 -16.10
C ASP A 105 -20.20 12.84 -15.12
N ARG A 106 -20.68 13.71 -14.21
CA ARG A 106 -19.93 14.62 -13.31
C ARG A 106 -18.91 13.93 -12.37
N ALA A 107 -18.64 12.65 -12.60
CA ALA A 107 -17.75 11.72 -11.93
C ALA A 107 -16.25 11.92 -12.19
N VAL A 108 -15.84 12.89 -13.04
CA VAL A 108 -14.42 13.11 -13.44
C VAL A 108 -13.56 13.72 -12.34
N SER A 109 -14.10 14.02 -11.15
CA SER A 109 -13.28 14.39 -9.99
C SER A 109 -13.88 13.87 -8.69
N GLY A 110 -13.19 12.94 -8.05
CA GLY A 110 -13.44 12.56 -6.66
C GLY A 110 -14.47 11.46 -6.41
N SER A 111 -15.05 10.85 -7.45
CA SER A 111 -15.93 9.68 -7.29
C SER A 111 -15.16 8.36 -7.35
N ALA A 112 -15.61 7.36 -6.60
CA ALA A 112 -15.06 6.01 -6.66
C ALA A 112 -15.48 5.33 -7.97
N LEU A 113 -14.52 5.07 -8.87
CA LEU A 113 -14.73 4.44 -10.17
C LEU A 113 -14.70 2.90 -10.10
N GLY A 114 -14.42 2.36 -8.93
CA GLY A 114 -14.28 0.93 -8.69
C GLY A 114 -13.34 0.64 -7.53
N HIS A 115 -13.08 -0.63 -7.29
CA HIS A 115 -12.20 -1.08 -6.22
C HIS A 115 -11.42 -2.33 -6.60
N LEU A 116 -10.31 -2.55 -5.91
CA LEU A 116 -9.51 -3.76 -5.95
C LEU A 116 -9.26 -4.20 -4.52
N LEU A 117 -9.64 -5.44 -4.19
CA LEU A 117 -9.30 -6.05 -2.91
C LEU A 117 -8.14 -7.01 -3.12
N ARG A 118 -6.95 -6.65 -2.63
CA ARG A 118 -5.78 -7.53 -2.66
C ARG A 118 -5.75 -8.36 -1.39
N THR A 119 -5.46 -9.65 -1.53
CA THR A 119 -5.38 -10.57 -0.39
C THR A 119 -3.98 -11.17 -0.30
N LYS A 120 -3.37 -11.16 0.89
CA LYS A 120 -2.08 -11.80 1.15
C LYS A 120 -2.17 -12.75 2.32
N ALA A 121 -1.22 -13.68 2.41
CA ALA A 121 -1.04 -14.47 3.63
C ALA A 121 -0.79 -13.54 4.83
N ALA A 122 -1.39 -13.84 5.99
CA ALA A 122 -1.19 -13.03 7.20
C ALA A 122 0.28 -13.03 7.68
N THR A 123 1.04 -14.05 7.30
CA THR A 123 2.47 -14.18 7.57
C THR A 123 3.36 -13.40 6.59
N SER A 124 2.79 -12.76 5.57
CA SER A 124 3.54 -12.00 4.56
C SER A 124 3.57 -10.52 4.91
N ASP A 125 4.77 -9.98 5.10
CA ASP A 125 4.94 -8.53 5.26
C ASP A 125 4.73 -7.79 3.94
N GLU A 126 5.16 -8.39 2.83
CA GLU A 126 4.98 -7.83 1.49
C GLU A 126 3.61 -8.15 0.88
N GLY A 127 3.19 -7.26 -0.03
CA GLY A 127 1.99 -7.39 -0.84
C GLY A 127 2.27 -7.19 -2.32
N GLY A 128 1.22 -7.17 -3.12
CA GLY A 128 1.31 -6.93 -4.56
C GLY A 128 1.12 -8.20 -5.37
N VAL A 129 0.20 -8.14 -6.34
CA VAL A 129 -0.14 -9.26 -7.21
C VAL A 129 1.00 -9.52 -8.21
N ALA A 130 1.50 -8.46 -8.86
CA ALA A 130 2.59 -8.56 -9.83
C ALA A 130 3.92 -9.04 -9.21
N ALA A 131 4.19 -8.65 -7.96
CA ALA A 131 5.34 -9.12 -7.20
C ALA A 131 5.18 -10.56 -6.67
N GLY A 132 3.98 -11.14 -6.78
CA GLY A 132 3.70 -12.54 -6.42
C GLY A 132 3.38 -12.80 -4.95
N PHE A 133 3.22 -11.76 -4.12
CA PHE A 133 2.88 -11.89 -2.70
C PHE A 133 1.38 -11.96 -2.44
N SER A 134 0.58 -11.26 -3.25
CA SER A 134 -0.87 -11.23 -3.14
C SER A 134 -1.55 -12.05 -4.24
N VAL A 135 -2.84 -12.30 -4.03
CA VAL A 135 -3.84 -12.62 -5.06
C VAL A 135 -4.87 -11.50 -5.12
#